data_AF-A0A7J8M8L9-F1
#
_entry.id   AF-A0A7J8M8L9-F1
#
_cell.length_a   1.000
_cell.length_b   1.000
_cell.length_c   1.000
_cell.angle_alpha   90.00
_cell.angle_beta   90.00
_cell.angle_gamma   90.00
#
_symmetry.space_group_name_H-M   'P 1'
#
loop_
_entity.id
_entity.type
_entity.pdbx_description
1 polymer ?
#
loop_
_entity_poly.entity_id
_entity_poly.type
_entity_poly.pdbx_seq_one_letter_code
_entity_poly.pdbx_strand_id
1 'polypeptide(L)'
;MEEGRPHTNLPTKTLGLDADLQKKHQAMLDRLSNRHQARLDTSLARRSDSANSSESTSSFLSRFSASKQSIDSQLADSRLIATSDPSRLRSHFANISSSISDLEKLVAENSYFLPSYEVRSSLKTISDLKQSLEILNSELIPKKKFSFKNKATAKKELPKEPEPIKPDTVSLSNFKLPNSPGFRNKTNETLVKKLRGTEIGEFTLSDLESCEVRLIGCCNAVFMNRLTNCKVYMGPVIGSILIEEVEGCVF
;
A
#
# COMPACT_ATOMS: atom_id res chain seq x y z
N MET A 1 -88.09 23.30 55.94
CA MET A 1 -87.96 21.84 56.05
C MET A 1 -87.43 21.37 54.71
N GLU A 2 -86.12 21.10 54.67
CA GLU A 2 -85.34 20.61 53.51
C GLU A 2 -85.94 19.32 52.92
N GLU A 3 -86.06 19.13 51.60
CA GLU A 3 -85.02 18.89 50.57
C GLU A 3 -84.15 17.63 50.82
N GLY A 4 -84.23 16.67 49.89
CA GLY A 4 -83.03 15.96 49.44
C GLY A 4 -82.96 14.43 49.63
N ARG A 5 -83.10 13.74 48.49
CA ARG A 5 -82.18 12.71 47.95
C ARG A 5 -82.68 11.24 47.89
N PRO A 6 -82.61 10.60 46.69
CA PRO A 6 -82.77 9.16 46.54
C PRO A 6 -81.47 8.43 46.89
N HIS A 7 -81.55 7.37 47.70
CA HIS A 7 -80.42 6.47 47.93
C HIS A 7 -80.25 5.53 46.72
N THR A 8 -79.41 5.93 45.77
CA THR A 8 -78.82 5.01 44.79
C THR A 8 -77.70 4.22 45.47
N ASN A 9 -77.97 2.97 45.85
CA ASN A 9 -76.93 2.01 46.19
C ASN A 9 -76.26 1.53 44.89
N LEU A 10 -75.15 2.17 44.51
CA LEU A 10 -74.18 1.60 43.57
C LEU A 10 -73.19 0.72 44.37
N PRO A 11 -72.81 -0.47 43.88
CA PRO A 11 -71.97 -1.38 44.63
C PRO A 11 -70.52 -0.88 44.64
N THR A 12 -70.03 -0.51 45.83
CA THR A 12 -68.61 -0.16 46.11
C THR A 12 -67.62 -1.29 45.85
N LYS A 13 -68.09 -2.49 45.51
CA LYS A 13 -67.27 -3.67 45.21
C LYS A 13 -66.58 -3.62 43.83
N THR A 14 -67.11 -2.85 42.88
CA THR A 14 -66.60 -2.80 41.50
C THR A 14 -65.34 -1.92 41.37
N LEU A 15 -65.24 -0.85 42.16
CA LEU A 15 -64.10 0.09 42.12
C LEU A 15 -62.79 -0.52 42.67
N GLY A 16 -62.87 -1.38 43.68
CA GLY A 16 -61.69 -2.05 44.25
C GLY A 16 -61.12 -3.14 43.35
N LEU A 17 -61.97 -3.84 42.59
CA LEU A 17 -61.55 -4.85 41.62
C LEU A 17 -60.83 -4.25 40.41
N ASP A 18 -61.27 -3.07 39.97
CA ASP A 18 -60.63 -2.33 38.87
C ASP A 18 -59.25 -1.78 39.29
N ALA A 19 -59.14 -1.21 40.50
CA ALA A 19 -57.87 -0.77 41.06
C ALA A 19 -56.86 -1.93 41.22
N ASP A 20 -57.32 -3.10 41.68
CA ASP A 20 -56.48 -4.29 41.79
C ASP A 20 -56.08 -4.85 40.42
N LEU A 21 -56.95 -4.77 39.41
CA LEU A 21 -56.66 -5.20 38.05
C LEU A 21 -55.67 -4.27 37.36
N GLN A 22 -55.79 -2.96 37.55
CA GLN A 22 -54.83 -1.95 37.09
C GLN A 22 -53.46 -2.14 37.76
N LYS A 23 -53.43 -2.40 39.07
CA LYS A 23 -52.19 -2.69 39.81
C LYS A 23 -51.50 -3.96 39.29
N LYS A 24 -52.27 -5.01 38.97
CA LYS A 24 -51.73 -6.24 38.36
C LYS A 24 -51.22 -6.00 36.94
N HIS A 25 -51.92 -5.19 36.15
CA HIS A 25 -51.49 -4.81 34.80
C HIS A 25 -50.18 -4.02 34.84
N GLN A 26 -50.08 -3.03 35.73
CA GLN A 26 -48.84 -2.25 35.92
C GLN A 26 -47.68 -3.14 36.36
N ALA A 27 -47.89 -4.03 37.34
CA ALA A 27 -46.88 -4.98 37.77
C ALA A 27 -46.43 -5.94 36.65
N MET A 28 -47.33 -6.28 35.72
CA MET A 28 -47.02 -7.09 34.54
C MET A 28 -46.17 -6.31 33.52
N LEU A 29 -46.52 -5.05 33.25
CA LEU A 29 -45.73 -4.16 32.39
C LEU A 29 -44.33 -3.91 32.96
N ASP A 30 -44.22 -3.65 34.26
CA ASP A 30 -42.93 -3.45 34.93
C ASP A 30 -42.07 -4.72 34.87
N ARG A 31 -42.67 -5.91 35.03
CA ARG A 31 -41.96 -7.19 34.86
C ARG A 31 -41.47 -7.40 33.43
N LEU A 32 -42.28 -7.04 32.43
CA LEU A 32 -41.88 -7.13 31.02
C LEU A 32 -40.76 -6.14 30.70
N SER A 33 -40.85 -4.91 31.18
CA SER A 33 -39.84 -3.87 31.04
C SER A 33 -38.53 -4.28 31.69
N ASN A 34 -38.55 -4.70 32.97
CA ASN A 34 -37.36 -5.16 33.68
C ASN A 34 -36.71 -6.38 33.02
N ARG A 35 -37.52 -7.31 32.48
CA ARG A 35 -36.99 -8.46 31.72
C ARG A 35 -36.35 -8.02 30.41
N HIS A 36 -36.91 -7.02 29.73
CA HIS A 36 -36.31 -6.47 28.52
C HIS A 36 -35.00 -5.75 28.83
N GLN A 37 -34.99 -4.91 29.86
CA GLN A 37 -33.81 -4.20 30.33
C GLN A 37 -32.69 -5.18 30.72
N ALA A 38 -33.01 -6.21 31.51
CA ALA A 38 -32.04 -7.24 31.89
C ALA A 38 -31.45 -8.00 30.67
N ARG A 39 -32.25 -8.23 29.61
CA ARG A 39 -31.74 -8.83 28.36
C ARG A 39 -30.80 -7.88 27.62
N LEU A 40 -31.13 -6.59 27.56
CA LEU A 40 -30.27 -5.57 26.96
C LEU A 40 -28.96 -5.43 27.75
N ASP A 41 -29.03 -5.33 29.07
CA ASP A 41 -27.86 -5.20 29.93
C ASP A 41 -26.96 -6.46 29.85
N THR A 42 -27.55 -7.66 29.82
CA THR A 42 -26.80 -8.91 29.60
C THR A 42 -26.14 -8.95 28.22
N SER A 43 -26.82 -8.45 27.19
CA SER A 43 -26.26 -8.35 25.83
C SER A 43 -25.14 -7.31 25.75
N LEU A 44 -25.26 -6.20 26.46
CA LEU A 44 -24.25 -5.15 26.52
C LEU A 44 -23.03 -5.60 27.32
N ALA A 45 -23.22 -6.30 28.45
CA ALA A 45 -22.13 -6.90 29.22
C ALA A 45 -21.34 -7.91 28.39
N ARG A 46 -22.02 -8.84 27.69
CA ARG A 46 -21.36 -9.78 26.78
C ARG A 46 -20.62 -9.11 25.62
N ARG A 47 -21.15 -7.99 25.10
CA ARG A 47 -20.48 -7.19 24.06
C ARG A 47 -19.27 -6.44 24.61
N SER A 48 -19.35 -5.93 25.84
CA SER A 48 -18.24 -5.21 26.49
C SER A 48 -17.06 -6.13 26.78
N ASP A 49 -17.31 -7.37 27.23
CA ASP A 49 -16.24 -8.35 27.48
C ASP A 49 -15.52 -8.79 26.19
N SER A 50 -16.23 -8.81 25.05
CA SER A 50 -15.62 -9.07 23.74
C SER A 50 -14.97 -7.83 23.11
N ALA A 51 -15.51 -6.63 23.35
CA ALA A 51 -15.00 -5.38 22.80
C ALA A 51 -13.69 -4.92 23.45
N ASN A 52 -13.42 -5.35 24.69
CA ASN A 52 -12.17 -5.05 25.39
C ASN A 52 -10.97 -5.88 24.87
N SER A 53 -11.20 -6.91 24.04
CA SER A 53 -10.14 -7.82 23.57
C SER A 53 -9.86 -7.78 22.06
N SER A 54 -10.64 -7.05 21.26
CA SER A 54 -10.38 -6.94 19.82
C SER A 54 -10.79 -5.58 19.31
N GLU A 55 -9.84 -4.87 18.71
CA GLU A 55 -10.15 -3.72 17.87
C GLU A 55 -11.18 -4.15 16.80
N SER A 56 -12.31 -3.46 16.70
CA SER A 56 -13.33 -3.79 15.70
C SER A 56 -12.86 -3.33 14.32
N THR A 57 -13.25 -4.04 13.26
CA THR A 57 -12.96 -3.63 11.88
C THR A 57 -13.34 -2.17 11.62
N SER A 58 -14.46 -1.70 12.17
CA SER A 58 -14.89 -0.29 12.08
C SER A 58 -13.95 0.68 12.80
N SER A 59 -13.42 0.32 13.98
CA SER A 59 -12.45 1.15 14.70
C SER A 59 -11.17 1.30 13.89
N PHE A 60 -10.65 0.18 13.36
CA PHE A 60 -9.50 0.16 12.47
C PHE A 60 -9.74 1.08 11.26
N LEU A 61 -10.86 0.91 10.55
CA LEU A 61 -11.16 1.69 9.35
C LEU A 61 -11.26 3.18 9.65
N SER A 62 -11.85 3.57 10.77
CA SER A 62 -11.94 4.97 11.20
C SER A 62 -10.55 5.58 11.48
N ARG A 63 -9.66 4.82 12.15
CA ARG A 63 -8.29 5.27 12.42
C ARG A 63 -7.46 5.34 11.14
N PHE A 64 -7.60 4.32 10.28
CA PHE A 64 -6.94 4.25 8.98
C PHE A 64 -7.36 5.42 8.09
N SER A 65 -8.65 5.72 7.98
CA SER A 65 -9.15 6.84 7.18
C SER A 65 -8.70 8.20 7.72
N ALA A 66 -8.68 8.37 9.04
CA ALA A 66 -8.21 9.62 9.67
C ALA A 66 -6.72 9.85 9.42
N SER A 67 -5.89 8.80 9.58
CA SER A 67 -4.46 8.87 9.28
C SER A 67 -4.20 9.13 7.79
N LYS A 68 -4.92 8.43 6.90
CA LYS A 68 -4.87 8.68 5.45
C LYS A 68 -5.18 10.15 5.13
N GLN A 69 -6.28 10.69 5.65
CA GLN A 69 -6.69 12.07 5.40
C GLN A 69 -5.64 13.08 5.93
N SER A 70 -5.02 12.79 7.08
CA SER A 70 -3.93 13.60 7.60
C SER A 70 -2.73 13.60 6.65
N ILE A 71 -2.31 12.43 6.16
CA ILE A 71 -1.21 12.31 5.19
C ILE A 71 -1.54 13.04 3.88
N ASP A 72 -2.76 12.87 3.35
CA ASP A 72 -3.21 13.56 2.13
C ASP A 72 -3.16 15.09 2.30
N SER A 73 -3.57 15.61 3.46
CA SER A 73 -3.47 17.04 3.77
C SER A 73 -2.02 17.54 3.82
N GLN A 74 -1.11 16.78 4.47
CA GLN A 74 0.32 17.11 4.48
C GLN A 74 0.90 17.08 3.06
N LEU A 75 0.54 16.08 2.24
CA LEU A 75 0.98 16.02 0.84
C LEU A 75 0.50 17.26 0.05
N ALA A 76 -0.72 17.75 0.29
CA ALA A 76 -1.21 18.99 -0.32
C ALA A 76 -0.40 20.22 0.14
N ASP A 77 -0.11 20.32 1.44
CA ASP A 77 0.65 21.42 2.04
C ASP A 77 2.10 21.46 1.56
N SER A 78 2.67 20.33 1.11
CA SER A 78 4.04 20.26 0.60
C SER A 78 4.31 21.26 -0.54
N ARG A 79 3.32 21.51 -1.41
CA ARG A 79 3.42 22.49 -2.50
C ARG A 79 3.47 23.93 -1.99
N LEU A 80 2.70 24.24 -0.94
CA LEU A 80 2.74 25.55 -0.28
C LEU A 80 4.08 25.77 0.42
N ILE A 81 4.58 24.75 1.12
CA ILE A 81 5.88 24.79 1.79
C ILE A 81 7.01 24.99 0.77
N ALA A 82 6.95 24.35 -0.39
CA ALA A 82 7.93 24.53 -1.45
C ALA A 82 8.02 25.98 -1.96
N THR A 83 6.92 26.74 -1.94
CA THR A 83 6.92 28.16 -2.31
C THR A 83 7.40 29.09 -1.21
N SER A 84 7.14 28.75 0.06
CA SER A 84 7.40 29.63 1.20
C SER A 84 8.77 29.39 1.84
N ASP A 85 9.13 28.12 2.09
CA ASP A 85 10.38 27.73 2.73
C ASP A 85 10.87 26.35 2.24
N PRO A 86 11.68 26.32 1.16
CA PRO A 86 12.23 25.09 0.59
C PRO A 86 13.14 24.30 1.54
N SER A 87 13.65 24.91 2.61
CA SER A 87 14.57 24.23 3.55
C SER A 87 13.82 23.22 4.44
N ARG A 88 12.57 23.53 4.79
CA ARG A 88 11.68 22.69 5.60
C ARG A 88 11.07 21.52 4.85
N LEU A 89 11.12 21.56 3.52
CA LEU A 89 10.52 20.55 2.66
C LEU A 89 11.09 19.14 2.92
N ARG A 90 12.40 19.01 3.17
CA ARG A 90 13.03 17.72 3.50
C ARG A 90 12.54 17.14 4.82
N SER A 91 12.49 17.95 5.87
CA SER A 91 11.94 17.52 7.17
C SER A 91 10.46 17.17 7.07
N HIS A 92 9.71 17.92 6.25
CA HIS A 92 8.30 17.67 6.04
C HIS A 92 8.04 16.33 5.35
N PHE A 93 8.80 16.00 4.28
CA PHE A 93 8.72 14.68 3.65
C PHE A 93 9.16 13.54 4.57
N ALA A 94 10.15 13.76 5.44
CA ALA A 94 10.54 12.77 6.45
C ALA A 94 9.39 12.48 7.44
N ASN A 95 8.66 13.51 7.87
CA ASN A 95 7.50 13.36 8.75
C ASN A 95 6.35 12.61 8.05
N ILE A 96 6.07 12.92 6.78
CA ILE A 96 5.08 12.18 5.98
C ILE A 96 5.51 10.71 5.85
N SER A 97 6.77 10.45 5.53
CA SER A 97 7.30 9.09 5.43
C SER A 97 7.17 8.30 6.74
N SER A 98 7.40 8.95 7.88
CA SER A 98 7.15 8.35 9.20
C SER A 98 5.67 8.01 9.37
N SER A 99 4.78 8.95 9.05
CA SER A 99 3.33 8.77 9.19
C SER A 99 2.81 7.62 8.31
N ILE A 100 3.33 7.46 7.09
CA ILE A 100 3.02 6.32 6.22
C ILE A 100 3.52 5.00 6.82
N SER A 101 4.70 5.01 7.46
CA SER A 101 5.25 3.82 8.12
C SER A 101 4.43 3.41 9.35
N ASP A 102 3.92 4.39 10.10
CA ASP A 102 3.00 4.14 11.22
C ASP A 102 1.66 3.59 10.72
N LEU A 103 1.17 4.06 9.58
CA LEU A 103 -0.03 3.53 8.93
C LEU A 103 0.17 2.07 8.48
N GLU A 104 1.34 1.72 7.94
CA GLU A 104 1.72 0.33 7.64
C GLU A 104 1.73 -0.56 8.88
N LYS A 105 2.32 -0.07 9.96
CA LYS A 105 2.36 -0.77 11.25
C LYS A 105 0.93 -1.03 11.78
N LEU A 106 0.05 -0.05 11.68
CA LEU A 106 -1.35 -0.18 12.05
C LEU A 106 -2.06 -1.27 11.24
N VAL A 107 -1.80 -1.38 9.93
CA VAL A 107 -2.34 -2.49 9.11
C VAL A 107 -1.77 -3.83 9.56
N ALA A 108 -0.47 -3.92 9.82
CA ALA A 108 0.18 -5.16 10.23
C ALA A 108 -0.38 -5.69 11.56
N GLU A 109 -0.52 -4.82 12.57
CA GLU A 109 -1.03 -5.16 13.90
C GLU A 109 -2.49 -5.64 13.88
N ASN A 110 -3.30 -5.10 12.95
CA ASN A 110 -4.72 -5.42 12.85
C ASN A 110 -5.04 -6.50 11.81
N SER A 111 -4.08 -6.88 10.96
CA SER A 111 -4.28 -7.77 9.81
C SER A 111 -4.89 -9.13 10.15
N TYR A 112 -4.70 -9.64 11.37
CA TYR A 112 -5.17 -10.96 11.78
C TYR A 112 -6.70 -11.07 11.90
N PHE A 113 -7.41 -9.97 12.17
CA PHE A 113 -8.88 -9.95 12.30
C PHE A 113 -9.59 -9.22 11.15
N LEU A 114 -8.84 -8.58 10.25
CA LEU A 114 -9.41 -7.85 9.14
C LEU A 114 -9.84 -8.80 8.00
N PRO A 115 -10.98 -8.55 7.34
CA PRO A 115 -11.33 -9.23 6.10
C PRO A 115 -10.23 -9.02 5.06
N SER A 116 -9.98 -10.04 4.23
CA SER A 116 -8.91 -9.98 3.22
C SER A 116 -9.06 -8.81 2.24
N TYR A 117 -10.29 -8.36 1.98
CA TYR A 117 -10.54 -7.17 1.18
C TYR A 117 -9.98 -5.91 1.83
N GLU A 118 -10.23 -5.71 3.13
CA GLU A 118 -9.73 -4.53 3.86
C GLU A 118 -8.21 -4.51 3.91
N VAL A 119 -7.57 -5.65 4.17
CA VAL A 119 -6.10 -5.77 4.16
C VAL A 119 -5.54 -5.35 2.79
N ARG A 120 -6.08 -5.89 1.70
CA ARG A 120 -5.60 -5.54 0.34
C ARG A 120 -5.83 -4.07 0.01
N SER A 121 -7.01 -3.53 0.36
CA SER A 121 -7.38 -2.13 0.11
C SER A 121 -6.47 -1.16 0.86
N SER A 122 -6.21 -1.44 2.15
CA SER A 122 -5.31 -0.65 2.98
C SER A 122 -3.87 -0.67 2.47
N LEU A 123 -3.34 -1.86 2.14
CA LEU A 123 -1.99 -1.99 1.58
C LEU A 123 -1.84 -1.29 0.23
N LYS A 124 -2.86 -1.38 -0.64
CA LYS A 124 -2.88 -0.63 -1.90
C LYS A 124 -2.84 0.88 -1.65
N THR A 125 -3.67 1.38 -0.74
CA THR A 125 -3.73 2.81 -0.41
C THR A 125 -2.36 3.31 0.09
N ILE A 126 -1.69 2.54 0.94
CA ILE A 126 -0.34 2.85 1.43
C ILE A 126 0.68 2.91 0.28
N SER A 127 0.64 1.95 -0.64
CA SER A 127 1.51 1.94 -1.82
C SER A 127 1.30 3.20 -2.68
N ASP A 128 0.04 3.58 -2.90
CA ASP A 128 -0.33 4.77 -3.67
C ASP A 128 0.16 6.06 -2.96
N LEU A 129 0.11 6.12 -1.61
CA LEU A 129 0.67 7.22 -0.82
C LEU A 129 2.20 7.31 -0.92
N LYS A 130 2.90 6.18 -0.84
CA LYS A 130 4.38 6.12 -1.01
C LYS A 130 4.79 6.61 -2.38
N GLN A 131 4.08 6.18 -3.43
CA GLN A 131 4.32 6.64 -4.79
C GLN A 131 4.09 8.14 -4.93
N SER A 132 3.01 8.67 -4.34
CA SER A 132 2.70 10.10 -4.36
C SER A 132 3.77 10.94 -3.67
N LEU A 133 4.30 10.47 -2.54
CA LEU A 133 5.45 11.09 -1.86
C LEU A 133 6.66 11.14 -2.79
N GLU A 134 7.03 10.03 -3.42
CA GLU A 134 8.23 9.97 -4.27
C GLU A 134 8.12 10.89 -5.49
N ILE A 135 6.93 10.97 -6.11
CA ILE A 135 6.65 11.92 -7.19
C ILE A 135 6.88 13.35 -6.70
N LEU A 136 6.24 13.76 -5.60
CA LEU A 136 6.38 15.12 -5.06
C LEU A 136 7.80 15.44 -4.60
N ASN A 137 8.52 14.46 -4.05
CA ASN A 137 9.91 14.59 -3.66
C ASN A 137 10.79 14.89 -4.90
N SER A 138 10.57 14.17 -6.00
CA SER A 138 11.30 14.39 -7.25
C SER A 138 10.97 15.72 -7.92
N GLU A 139 9.72 16.20 -7.79
CA GLU A 139 9.25 17.47 -8.34
C GLU A 139 9.76 18.67 -7.54
N LEU A 140 9.65 18.60 -6.20
CA LEU A 140 9.85 19.74 -5.31
C LEU A 140 11.27 19.82 -4.72
N ILE A 141 12.05 18.74 -4.78
CA ILE A 141 13.48 18.76 -4.46
C ILE A 141 14.26 18.60 -5.77
N PRO A 142 14.67 19.73 -6.42
CA PRO A 142 15.50 19.66 -7.61
C PRO A 142 16.75 18.85 -7.30
N LYS A 143 16.87 17.69 -7.94
CA LYS A 143 18.11 16.92 -7.92
C LYS A 143 19.19 17.85 -8.46
N LYS A 144 20.17 18.21 -7.63
CA LYS A 144 21.30 19.04 -8.05
C LYS A 144 21.90 18.39 -9.28
N LYS A 145 21.67 18.99 -10.46
CA LYS A 145 22.36 18.54 -11.67
C LYS A 145 23.83 18.77 -11.40
N PHE A 146 24.59 17.68 -11.49
CA PHE A 146 26.03 17.64 -11.36
C PHE A 146 26.61 18.66 -12.36
N SER A 147 26.90 19.88 -11.90
CA SER A 147 27.57 20.87 -12.71
C SER A 147 29.06 20.66 -12.51
N PHE A 148 29.71 20.09 -13.53
CA PHE A 148 31.16 20.23 -13.66
C PHE A 148 31.44 21.73 -13.78
N LYS A 149 31.88 22.37 -12.69
CA LYS A 149 32.48 23.71 -12.76
C LYS A 149 33.78 23.56 -13.57
N ASN A 150 33.70 23.77 -14.88
CA ASN A 150 34.90 23.95 -15.69
C ASN A 150 35.59 25.22 -15.20
N LYS A 151 36.74 25.04 -14.55
CA LYS A 151 37.68 26.11 -14.24
C LYS A 151 38.21 26.60 -15.60
N ALA A 152 37.81 27.79 -16.01
CA ALA A 152 38.23 28.38 -17.27
C ALA A 152 39.77 28.49 -17.31
N THR A 153 40.40 27.63 -18.09
CA THR A 153 41.78 27.79 -18.52
C THR A 153 41.80 28.81 -19.65
N ALA A 154 42.53 29.90 -19.43
CA ALA A 154 42.73 30.97 -20.37
C ALA A 154 43.29 30.45 -21.70
N LYS A 155 42.67 30.91 -22.79
CA LYS A 155 43.14 30.73 -24.17
C LYS A 155 44.54 31.34 -24.34
N LYS A 156 45.45 30.58 -24.95
CA LYS A 156 46.51 31.10 -25.82
C LYS A 156 46.58 30.23 -27.07
N GLU A 157 46.74 30.91 -28.20
CA GLU A 157 46.40 30.52 -29.57
C GLU A 157 47.44 29.63 -30.30
N LEU A 158 46.92 28.67 -31.10
CA LEU A 158 47.31 28.17 -32.45
C LEU A 158 48.76 27.65 -32.74
N PRO A 159 49.07 26.96 -33.89
CA PRO A 159 48.32 26.00 -34.74
C PRO A 159 49.15 24.84 -35.42
N LYS A 160 48.45 23.82 -35.99
CA LYS A 160 48.72 22.99 -37.23
C LYS A 160 48.60 21.44 -37.11
N GLU A 161 47.47 20.89 -37.57
CA GLU A 161 47.20 19.88 -38.66
C GLU A 161 48.24 18.77 -39.05
N PRO A 162 47.87 17.60 -39.67
CA PRO A 162 46.74 16.63 -39.56
C PRO A 162 47.21 15.14 -39.36
N GLU A 163 46.38 14.14 -39.01
CA GLU A 163 45.62 13.15 -39.84
C GLU A 163 45.55 11.78 -39.03
N PRO A 164 44.81 10.69 -39.39
CA PRO A 164 43.34 10.48 -39.31
C PRO A 164 42.91 9.10 -38.68
N ILE A 165 41.82 9.00 -37.88
CA ILE A 165 41.11 7.70 -37.69
C ILE A 165 39.59 7.94 -37.50
N LYS A 166 38.77 7.22 -38.30
CA LYS A 166 37.29 7.17 -38.28
C LYS A 166 36.76 6.26 -37.14
N PRO A 167 35.46 5.91 -37.12
CA PRO A 167 34.28 6.70 -36.78
C PRO A 167 33.62 6.11 -35.50
N ASP A 168 32.89 6.88 -34.70
CA ASP A 168 31.91 6.25 -33.80
C ASP A 168 30.70 7.14 -33.59
N THR A 169 29.59 6.65 -34.14
CA THR A 169 28.24 7.13 -33.94
C THR A 169 27.84 6.84 -32.50
N VAL A 170 27.50 7.89 -31.77
CA VAL A 170 27.22 7.86 -30.34
C VAL A 170 25.91 7.09 -30.07
N SER A 171 26.02 5.86 -29.57
CA SER A 171 24.89 5.14 -28.96
C SER A 171 24.85 5.47 -27.46
N LEU A 172 23.83 6.22 -27.05
CA LEU A 172 23.52 6.47 -25.64
C LEU A 172 22.64 5.33 -25.11
N SER A 173 23.26 4.32 -24.51
CA SER A 173 22.61 3.43 -23.54
C SER A 173 23.57 3.05 -22.42
N ASN A 174 23.85 4.01 -21.52
CA ASN A 174 24.54 3.75 -20.27
C ASN A 174 23.61 3.07 -19.23
N PHE A 175 22.91 2.01 -19.61
CA PHE A 175 22.38 1.04 -18.65
C PHE A 175 23.54 0.13 -18.26
N LYS A 176 24.16 0.42 -17.12
CA LYS A 176 25.08 -0.53 -16.49
C LYS A 176 24.26 -1.74 -16.07
N LEU A 177 24.33 -2.77 -16.90
CA LEU A 177 23.83 -4.10 -16.59
C LEU A 177 24.33 -4.49 -15.19
N PRO A 178 23.44 -4.79 -14.23
CA PRO A 178 23.87 -5.24 -12.92
C PRO A 178 24.86 -6.41 -13.08
N ASN A 179 25.86 -6.50 -12.20
CA ASN A 179 26.77 -7.65 -12.13
C ASN A 179 26.03 -8.87 -11.55
N SER A 180 24.83 -9.14 -12.06
CA SER A 180 24.00 -10.28 -11.70
C SER A 180 24.46 -11.53 -12.46
N PRO A 181 24.30 -12.71 -11.84
CA PRO A 181 24.59 -14.00 -12.48
C PRO A 181 23.86 -14.11 -13.82
N GLY A 182 24.55 -14.61 -14.85
CA GLY A 182 23.96 -14.65 -16.18
C GLY A 182 24.84 -15.23 -17.26
N PHE A 183 24.26 -15.48 -18.42
CA PHE A 183 24.97 -15.84 -19.64
C PHE A 183 25.21 -14.61 -20.48
N ARG A 184 26.45 -14.41 -20.94
CA ARG A 184 26.87 -13.24 -21.70
C ARG A 184 27.79 -13.60 -22.85
N ASN A 185 27.68 -12.91 -23.98
CA ASN A 185 28.57 -13.01 -25.14
C ASN A 185 28.75 -14.46 -25.63
N LYS A 186 27.64 -15.17 -25.88
CA LYS A 186 27.66 -16.55 -26.38
C LYS A 186 26.97 -16.65 -27.73
N THR A 187 27.49 -17.51 -28.60
CA THR A 187 26.95 -17.71 -29.94
C THR A 187 26.86 -19.20 -30.27
N ASN A 188 25.73 -19.64 -30.84
CA ASN A 188 25.48 -21.03 -31.25
C ASN A 188 25.70 -22.08 -30.14
N GLU A 189 25.38 -21.73 -28.89
CA GLU A 189 25.57 -22.63 -27.73
C GLU A 189 24.23 -23.03 -27.10
N THR A 190 24.19 -24.22 -26.50
CA THR A 190 23.10 -24.65 -25.61
C THR A 190 23.51 -24.43 -24.16
N LEU A 191 22.80 -23.52 -23.48
CA LEU A 191 23.13 -23.02 -22.15
C LEU A 191 22.09 -23.50 -21.14
N VAL A 192 22.49 -24.34 -20.19
CA VAL A 192 21.58 -24.90 -19.16
C VAL A 192 22.00 -24.44 -17.78
N LYS A 193 21.10 -23.79 -17.05
CA LYS A 193 21.32 -23.41 -15.64
C LYS A 193 20.19 -23.98 -14.78
N LYS A 194 20.57 -24.72 -13.74
CA LYS A 194 19.66 -25.18 -12.67
C LYS A 194 19.69 -24.18 -11.53
N LEU A 195 18.56 -23.59 -11.19
CA LEU A 195 18.38 -22.62 -10.13
C LEU A 195 17.78 -23.35 -8.92
N ARG A 196 18.59 -23.62 -7.89
CA ARG A 196 18.17 -24.33 -6.67
C ARG A 196 18.64 -23.58 -5.43
N GLY A 197 17.71 -23.12 -4.58
CA GLY A 197 17.96 -22.61 -3.22
C GLY A 197 18.84 -21.34 -3.16
N THR A 198 18.39 -20.32 -2.41
CA THR A 198 19.07 -19.02 -2.14
C THR A 198 19.53 -18.18 -3.37
N GLU A 199 19.71 -18.77 -4.56
CA GLU A 199 19.87 -18.11 -5.86
C GLU A 199 18.53 -17.61 -6.43
N ILE A 200 17.59 -17.20 -5.55
CA ILE A 200 16.30 -16.58 -5.89
C ILE A 200 16.55 -15.10 -6.26
N GLY A 201 17.59 -14.89 -7.06
CA GLY A 201 18.06 -13.58 -7.49
C GLY A 201 17.61 -13.24 -8.90
N GLU A 202 18.27 -12.24 -9.44
CA GLU A 202 18.10 -11.79 -10.82
C GLU A 202 19.02 -12.61 -11.74
N PHE A 203 18.51 -13.06 -12.89
CA PHE A 203 19.30 -13.79 -13.89
C PHE A 203 19.36 -13.01 -15.20
N THR A 204 20.56 -12.84 -15.76
CA THR A 204 20.77 -12.02 -16.96
C THR A 204 21.14 -12.86 -18.16
N LEU A 205 20.51 -12.62 -19.30
CA LEU A 205 20.90 -13.09 -20.62
C LEU A 205 21.29 -11.86 -21.43
N SER A 206 22.57 -11.73 -21.81
CA SER A 206 23.00 -10.61 -22.63
C SER A 206 23.87 -11.04 -23.80
N ASP A 207 23.76 -10.35 -24.94
CA ASP A 207 24.66 -10.54 -26.08
C ASP A 207 24.71 -12.02 -26.53
N LEU A 208 23.53 -12.61 -26.79
CA LEU A 208 23.40 -14.00 -27.23
C LEU A 208 22.93 -14.07 -28.69
N GLU A 209 23.59 -14.90 -29.49
CA GLU A 209 23.20 -15.11 -30.89
C GLU A 209 23.00 -16.60 -31.18
N SER A 210 21.85 -16.95 -31.76
CA SER A 210 21.51 -18.33 -32.15
C SER A 210 21.70 -19.36 -31.02
N CYS A 211 21.45 -18.97 -29.76
CA CYS A 211 21.62 -19.82 -28.58
C CYS A 211 20.31 -20.46 -28.13
N GLU A 212 20.41 -21.64 -27.52
CA GLU A 212 19.30 -22.29 -26.81
C GLU A 212 19.55 -22.25 -25.30
N VAL A 213 18.74 -21.49 -24.57
CA VAL A 213 18.87 -21.27 -23.13
C VAL A 213 17.80 -22.04 -22.37
N ARG A 214 18.17 -22.77 -21.31
CA ARG A 214 17.26 -23.52 -20.44
C ARG A 214 17.52 -23.19 -18.97
N LEU A 215 16.62 -22.43 -18.37
CA LEU A 215 16.64 -22.03 -16.96
C LEU A 215 15.66 -22.92 -16.17
N ILE A 216 16.20 -23.90 -15.45
CA ILE A 216 15.41 -24.90 -14.73
C ILE A 216 15.32 -24.51 -13.26
N GLY A 217 14.15 -24.08 -12.81
CA GLY A 217 13.88 -23.67 -11.42
C GLY A 217 12.98 -22.44 -11.35
N CYS A 218 13.02 -21.71 -10.23
CA CYS A 218 12.29 -20.46 -10.04
C CYS A 218 13.27 -19.27 -9.96
N CYS A 219 12.96 -18.17 -10.63
CA CYS A 219 13.72 -16.91 -10.59
C CYS A 219 12.90 -15.79 -9.94
N ASN A 220 13.56 -14.79 -9.34
CA ASN A 220 12.86 -13.57 -8.94
C ASN A 220 12.69 -12.62 -10.14
N ALA A 221 13.76 -12.34 -10.87
CA ALA A 221 13.69 -11.53 -12.08
C ALA A 221 14.61 -12.06 -13.17
N VAL A 222 14.25 -11.84 -14.43
CA VAL A 222 15.09 -12.18 -15.58
C VAL A 222 15.23 -10.99 -16.52
N PHE A 223 16.47 -10.65 -16.85
CA PHE A 223 16.80 -9.57 -17.77
C PHE A 223 17.38 -10.16 -19.05
N MET A 224 16.79 -9.83 -20.19
CA MET A 224 17.19 -10.30 -21.51
C MET A 224 17.48 -9.09 -22.38
N ASN A 225 18.73 -8.97 -22.83
CA ASN A 225 19.18 -7.81 -23.59
C ASN A 225 20.10 -8.19 -24.76
N ARG A 226 19.84 -7.67 -25.97
CA ARG A 226 20.63 -7.99 -27.17
C ARG A 226 20.69 -9.50 -27.43
N LEU A 227 19.51 -10.10 -27.65
CA LEU A 227 19.38 -11.50 -28.08
C LEU A 227 18.95 -11.56 -29.54
N THR A 228 19.60 -12.41 -30.33
CA THR A 228 19.26 -12.60 -31.75
C THR A 228 19.06 -14.09 -32.03
N ASN A 229 17.92 -14.46 -32.63
CA ASN A 229 17.61 -15.84 -33.04
C ASN A 229 17.76 -16.90 -31.93
N CYS A 230 17.51 -16.54 -30.67
CA CYS A 230 17.67 -17.41 -29.51
C CYS A 230 16.35 -18.09 -29.10
N LYS A 231 16.44 -19.28 -28.51
CA LYS A 231 15.31 -19.98 -27.87
C LYS A 231 15.54 -20.03 -26.38
N VAL A 232 14.66 -19.43 -25.59
CA VAL A 232 14.81 -19.33 -24.15
C VAL A 232 13.67 -20.08 -23.48
N TYR A 233 13.99 -21.13 -22.74
CA TYR A 233 13.04 -21.91 -21.96
C TYR A 233 13.29 -21.67 -20.48
N MET A 234 12.26 -21.27 -19.74
CA MET A 234 12.42 -20.96 -18.32
C MET A 234 11.25 -21.45 -17.47
N GLY A 235 11.54 -21.75 -16.21
CA GLY A 235 10.53 -22.01 -15.20
C GLY A 235 9.85 -20.73 -14.69
N PRO A 236 8.96 -20.84 -13.69
CA PRO A 236 8.19 -19.71 -13.17
C PRO A 236 9.08 -18.55 -12.68
N VAL A 237 8.70 -17.32 -13.05
CA VAL A 237 9.33 -16.07 -12.57
C VAL A 237 8.39 -15.40 -11.58
N ILE A 238 8.88 -15.11 -10.38
CA ILE A 238 8.09 -14.59 -9.26
C ILE A 238 7.86 -13.08 -9.38
N GLY A 239 8.87 -12.35 -9.82
CA GLY A 239 8.86 -10.89 -9.96
C GLY A 239 8.64 -10.49 -11.41
N SER A 240 9.69 -10.02 -12.08
CA SER A 240 9.59 -9.39 -13.40
C SER A 240 10.49 -10.01 -14.45
N ILE A 241 10.05 -9.94 -15.71
CA ILE A 241 10.87 -10.24 -16.87
C ILE A 241 11.01 -8.95 -17.66
N LEU A 242 12.25 -8.56 -17.97
CA LEU A 242 12.57 -7.39 -18.78
C LEU A 242 13.29 -7.84 -20.04
N ILE A 243 12.74 -7.48 -21.19
CA ILE A 243 13.21 -7.86 -22.52
C ILE A 243 13.52 -6.57 -23.29
N GLU A 244 14.75 -6.42 -23.73
CA GLU A 244 15.27 -5.24 -24.42
C GLU A 244 16.13 -5.67 -25.62
N GLU A 245 16.01 -4.95 -26.74
CA GLU A 245 16.82 -5.20 -27.94
C GLU A 245 16.86 -6.69 -28.38
N VAL A 246 15.70 -7.33 -28.54
CA VAL A 246 15.62 -8.75 -28.94
C VAL A 246 15.01 -8.93 -30.34
N GLU A 247 15.64 -9.77 -31.17
CA GLU A 247 15.21 -10.06 -32.54
C GLU A 247 15.14 -11.57 -32.81
N GLY A 248 14.06 -12.02 -33.45
CA GLY A 248 13.91 -13.41 -33.90
C GLY A 248 13.93 -14.49 -32.81
N CYS A 249 13.66 -14.13 -31.54
CA CYS A 249 13.73 -15.07 -30.42
C CYS A 249 12.39 -15.71 -30.07
N VAL A 250 12.44 -16.86 -29.39
CA VAL A 250 11.28 -17.60 -28.87
C VAL A 250 11.44 -17.79 -27.37
N PHE A 251 10.37 -17.53 -26.61
CA PHE A 251 10.32 -17.60 -25.14
C PHE A 251 9.22 -18.56 -24.68
#